data_AF-A0A7C6PZ24-F1
#
_entry.id   AF-A0A7C6PZ24-F1
#
_cell.length_a   1.000
_cell.length_b   1.000
_cell.length_c   1.000
_cell.angle_alpha   90.00
_cell.angle_beta   90.00
_cell.angle_gamma   90.00
#
_symmetry.space_group_name_H-M   'P 1'
#
loop_
_entity.id
_entity.type
_entity.pdbx_description
1 polymer ?
#
loop_
_entity_poly.entity_id
_entity_poly.type
_entity_poly.pdbx_seq_one_letter_code
_entity_poly.pdbx_strand_id
1 'polypeptide(L)'
;MEEVIKLSFLSFPSLTWQGVIVFFLVLYGFYSLASHLYYKLIRQENRNFSKASALIIVQNGEEIIEGVIRKLVSLQEVFYPDWEILVIDNFSEDATLQILGNLQNQYSNIRVIRPRVFGMSSLLEWGIGQCDGDLVILYDLMRKGSNLNKREIKGASI
;
A
#
# COMPACT_ATOMS: atom_id res chain seq x y z
N MET A 1 54.29 34.43 -44.96
CA MET A 1 53.33 34.74 -43.87
C MET A 1 52.18 33.73 -43.77
N GLU A 2 51.76 33.08 -44.85
CA GLU A 2 50.69 32.06 -44.80
C GLU A 2 51.08 30.76 -44.08
N GLU A 3 52.34 30.32 -44.13
CA GLU A 3 52.78 29.09 -43.44
C GLU A 3 52.78 29.22 -41.91
N VAL A 4 53.06 30.40 -41.37
CA VAL A 4 53.10 30.64 -39.93
C VAL A 4 51.69 30.61 -39.33
N ILE A 5 50.68 30.99 -40.11
CA ILE A 5 49.26 30.91 -39.74
C ILE A 5 48.76 29.46 -39.80
N LYS A 6 49.27 28.64 -40.72
CA LYS A 6 48.90 27.20 -40.78
C LYS A 6 49.48 26.39 -39.63
N LEU A 7 50.66 26.76 -39.12
CA LEU A 7 51.30 26.07 -37.99
C LEU A 7 50.63 26.35 -36.64
N SER A 8 49.96 27.49 -36.45
CA SER A 8 49.25 27.80 -35.20
C SER A 8 47.90 27.07 -35.08
N PHE A 9 47.29 26.67 -36.20
CA PHE A 9 46.05 25.88 -36.21
C PHE A 9 46.26 24.38 -36.02
N LEU A 10 47.48 23.87 -36.21
CA LEU A 10 47.81 22.44 -36.10
C LEU A 10 48.13 21.98 -34.65
N SER A 11 47.97 22.86 -33.65
CA SER A 11 48.48 22.64 -32.29
C SER A 11 47.41 22.66 -31.19
N PHE A 12 46.20 22.15 -31.45
CA PHE A 12 45.23 21.89 -30.36
C PHE A 12 44.46 20.57 -30.52
N PRO A 13 45.09 19.40 -30.27
CA PRO A 13 44.35 18.16 -30.07
C PRO A 13 43.87 17.99 -28.61
N SER A 14 44.10 18.95 -27.71
CA SER A 14 43.73 18.83 -26.29
C SER A 14 42.23 18.94 -26.03
N LEU A 15 41.46 19.49 -26.98
CA LEU A 15 40.00 19.64 -26.86
C LEU A 15 39.24 18.36 -27.22
N THR A 16 39.88 17.42 -27.93
CA THR A 16 39.22 16.18 -28.36
C THR A 16 39.06 15.20 -27.19
N TRP A 17 40.07 15.05 -26.34
CA TRP A 17 40.01 14.16 -25.19
C TRP A 17 39.01 14.60 -24.12
N GLN A 18 38.89 15.91 -23.88
CA GLN A 18 37.86 16.46 -23.00
C GLN A 18 36.45 16.21 -23.57
N GLY A 19 36.30 16.37 -24.88
CA GLY A 19 35.04 16.04 -25.58
C GLY A 19 34.67 14.56 -25.46
N VAL A 20 35.65 13.66 -25.57
CA VAL A 20 35.43 12.21 -25.40
C VAL A 20 34.99 11.89 -23.96
N ILE A 21 35.60 12.50 -22.95
CA ILE A 21 35.21 12.29 -21.54
C ILE A 21 33.79 12.80 -21.30
N VAL A 22 33.46 14.02 -21.75
CA VAL A 22 32.11 14.59 -21.61
C VAL A 22 31.08 13.73 -22.36
N PHE A 23 31.43 13.20 -23.53
CA PHE A 23 30.56 12.31 -24.29
C PHE A 23 30.23 11.02 -23.51
N PHE A 24 31.22 10.36 -22.90
CA PHE A 24 30.97 9.19 -22.06
C PHE A 24 30.15 9.51 -20.80
N LEU A 25 30.35 10.68 -20.19
CA LEU A 25 29.56 11.13 -19.04
C LEU A 25 28.09 11.37 -19.42
N VAL A 26 27.84 11.96 -20.59
CA VAL A 26 26.48 12.15 -21.11
C VAL A 26 25.83 10.81 -21.43
N LEU A 27 26.55 9.88 -22.07
CA LEU A 27 26.05 8.54 -22.34
C LEU A 27 25.74 7.77 -21.05
N TYR A 28 26.61 7.86 -20.04
CA TYR A 28 26.37 7.23 -18.74
C TYR A 28 25.16 7.86 -18.02
N GLY A 29 25.04 9.19 -18.04
CA GLY A 29 23.90 9.89 -17.46
C GLY A 29 22.58 9.50 -18.16
N PHE A 30 22.60 9.42 -19.49
CA PHE A 30 21.45 8.97 -20.27
C PHE A 30 21.12 7.50 -19.99
N TYR A 31 22.12 6.61 -19.94
CA TYR A 31 21.94 5.21 -19.55
C TYR A 31 21.40 5.06 -18.12
N SER A 32 21.91 5.84 -17.18
CA SER A 32 21.43 5.87 -15.79
C SER A 32 19.98 6.33 -15.72
N LEU A 33 19.63 7.41 -16.42
CA LEU A 33 18.26 7.91 -16.46
C LEU A 33 17.32 6.90 -17.16
N ALA A 34 17.73 6.38 -18.32
CA ALA A 34 16.99 5.38 -19.06
C ALA A 34 16.80 4.10 -18.24
N SER A 35 17.82 3.63 -17.51
CA SER A 35 17.70 2.47 -16.63
C SER A 35 16.81 2.74 -15.42
N HIS A 36 16.90 3.90 -14.77
CA HIS A 36 15.97 4.27 -13.69
C HIS A 36 14.53 4.34 -14.18
N LEU A 37 14.30 4.94 -15.36
CA LEU A 37 12.97 4.98 -15.97
C LEU A 37 12.51 3.57 -16.40
N TYR A 38 13.39 2.76 -16.98
CA TYR A 38 13.13 1.36 -17.36
C TYR A 38 12.74 0.54 -16.14
N TYR A 39 13.53 0.57 -15.06
CA TYR A 39 13.21 -0.15 -13.83
C TYR A 39 11.94 0.39 -13.16
N LYS A 40 11.65 1.69 -13.23
CA LYS A 40 10.41 2.25 -12.66
C LYS A 40 9.16 1.93 -13.51
N LEU A 41 9.29 1.83 -14.83
CA LEU A 41 8.18 1.57 -15.76
C LEU A 41 7.90 0.08 -15.96
N ILE A 42 8.92 -0.78 -15.91
CA ILE A 42 8.79 -2.22 -16.22
C ILE A 42 8.75 -3.08 -14.95
N ARG A 43 9.25 -2.58 -13.81
CA ARG A 43 9.10 -3.26 -12.53
C ARG A 43 7.76 -2.94 -11.88
N GLN A 44 6.67 -3.20 -12.59
CA GLN A 44 5.53 -3.80 -11.91
C GLN A 44 6.03 -5.19 -11.54
N GLU A 45 6.43 -5.37 -10.29
CA GLU A 45 6.65 -6.71 -9.78
C GLU A 45 5.29 -7.40 -9.94
N ASN A 46 5.14 -8.18 -11.03
CA ASN A 46 4.07 -9.17 -11.19
C ASN A 46 4.33 -10.24 -10.13
N ARG A 47 4.16 -9.86 -8.87
CA ARG A 47 3.77 -10.77 -7.81
C ARG A 47 2.41 -11.24 -8.30
N ASN A 48 2.40 -12.37 -9.01
CA ASN A 48 1.19 -13.13 -9.24
C ASN A 48 0.73 -13.58 -7.85
N PHE A 49 0.10 -12.67 -7.10
CA PHE A 49 -0.58 -13.00 -5.86
C PHE A 49 -1.80 -13.79 -6.30
N SER A 50 -1.80 -15.08 -5.97
CA SER A 50 -2.87 -16.01 -6.34
C SER A 50 -4.20 -15.60 -5.70
N LYS A 51 -4.13 -15.02 -4.49
CA LYS A 51 -5.28 -14.62 -3.69
C LYS A 51 -4.96 -13.37 -2.87
N ALA A 52 -5.90 -12.43 -2.80
CA ALA A 52 -5.79 -11.24 -1.96
C ALA A 52 -6.85 -11.23 -0.85
N SER A 53 -6.48 -10.79 0.35
CA SER A 53 -7.39 -10.66 1.49
C SER A 53 -7.51 -9.20 1.92
N ALA A 54 -8.71 -8.64 1.89
CA ALA A 54 -9.02 -7.37 2.52
C ALA A 54 -9.37 -7.61 3.99
N LEU A 55 -8.45 -7.29 4.90
CA LEU A 55 -8.67 -7.36 6.34
C LEU A 55 -9.19 -6.01 6.85
N ILE A 56 -10.45 -5.98 7.27
CA ILE A 56 -11.12 -4.78 7.78
C ILE A 56 -11.30 -4.92 9.28
N ILE A 57 -10.78 -4.00 10.09
CA ILE A 57 -11.07 -3.92 11.52
C ILE A 57 -12.03 -2.77 11.74
N VAL A 58 -13.17 -3.03 12.38
CA VAL A 58 -14.22 -2.03 12.60
C VAL A 58 -14.68 -2.02 14.05
N GLN A 59 -14.91 -0.81 14.57
CA GLN A 59 -15.55 -0.57 15.85
C GLN A 59 -16.47 0.64 15.72
N ASN A 60 -17.76 0.45 15.96
CA ASN A 60 -18.79 1.48 15.89
C ASN A 60 -18.77 2.26 14.56
N GLY A 61 -18.87 1.53 13.45
CA GLY A 61 -18.74 2.02 12.08
C GLY A 61 -20.01 1.93 11.24
N GLU A 62 -21.20 1.94 11.86
CA GLU A 62 -22.49 1.69 11.19
C GLU A 62 -22.73 2.62 9.98
N GLU A 63 -22.26 3.87 10.03
CA GLU A 63 -22.44 4.86 8.96
C GLU A 63 -21.57 4.59 7.71
N ILE A 64 -20.45 3.90 7.86
CA ILE A 64 -19.42 3.79 6.81
C ILE A 64 -19.23 2.36 6.30
N ILE A 65 -19.45 1.35 7.16
CA ILE A 65 -19.04 -0.03 6.90
C ILE A 65 -19.71 -0.62 5.66
N GLU A 66 -21.01 -0.32 5.46
CA GLU A 66 -21.75 -0.78 4.29
C GLU A 66 -21.19 -0.20 3.00
N GLY A 67 -20.92 1.12 2.97
CA GLY A 67 -20.36 1.80 1.82
C GLY A 67 -18.98 1.27 1.44
N VAL A 68 -18.12 1.04 2.45
CA VAL A 68 -16.78 0.49 2.24
C VAL A 68 -16.85 -0.91 1.65
N ILE A 69 -17.64 -1.81 2.25
CA ILE A 69 -17.78 -3.19 1.77
C ILE A 69 -18.33 -3.23 0.35
N ARG A 70 -19.41 -2.49 0.06
CA ARG A 70 -19.98 -2.43 -1.29
C ARG A 70 -18.98 -1.91 -2.32
N LYS A 71 -18.19 -0.90 -1.95
CA LYS A 71 -17.16 -0.36 -2.84
C LYS A 71 -16.06 -1.38 -3.10
N LEU A 72 -15.58 -2.07 -2.06
CA LEU A 72 -14.57 -3.10 -2.21
C LEU A 72 -15.09 -4.24 -3.11
N VAL A 73 -16.33 -4.72 -2.89
CA VAL A 73 -16.94 -5.76 -3.74
C VAL A 73 -17.00 -5.33 -5.19
N SER A 74 -17.38 -4.07 -5.48
CA SER A 74 -17.38 -3.56 -6.85
C SER A 74 -15.99 -3.49 -7.51
N LEU A 75 -14.92 -3.38 -6.72
CA LEU A 75 -13.55 -3.36 -7.21
C LEU A 75 -13.01 -4.77 -7.48
N GLN A 76 -13.46 -5.76 -6.73
CA GLN A 76 -13.09 -7.16 -6.95
C GLN A 76 -13.34 -7.58 -8.39
N GLU A 77 -14.55 -7.30 -8.90
CA GLU A 77 -14.99 -7.69 -10.24
C GLU A 77 -14.03 -7.20 -11.35
N VAL A 78 -13.23 -6.17 -11.06
CA VAL A 78 -12.34 -5.52 -12.04
C VAL A 78 -10.88 -5.98 -11.91
N PHE A 79 -10.38 -6.28 -10.70
CA PHE A 79 -8.93 -6.40 -10.46
C PHE A 79 -8.45 -7.75 -9.93
N TYR A 80 -9.28 -8.49 -9.17
CA TYR A 80 -8.84 -9.73 -8.51
C TYR A 80 -10.00 -10.74 -8.44
N PRO A 81 -10.04 -11.77 -9.29
CA PRO A 81 -11.14 -12.74 -9.27
C PRO A 81 -11.18 -13.55 -7.96
N ASP A 82 -10.00 -13.95 -7.44
CA ASP A 82 -9.85 -14.68 -6.19
C ASP A 82 -9.45 -13.73 -5.05
N TRP A 83 -10.45 -13.18 -4.37
CA TRP A 83 -10.26 -12.34 -3.19
C TRP A 83 -11.15 -12.80 -2.03
N GLU A 84 -10.87 -12.32 -0.83
CA GLU A 84 -11.78 -12.43 0.31
C GLU A 84 -11.84 -11.12 1.08
N ILE A 85 -12.98 -10.83 1.71
CA ILE A 85 -13.10 -9.76 2.69
C ILE A 85 -13.25 -10.39 4.07
N LEU A 86 -12.25 -10.22 4.91
CA LEU A 86 -12.31 -10.58 6.32
C LEU A 86 -12.61 -9.34 7.14
N VAL A 87 -13.77 -9.30 7.79
CA VAL A 87 -14.14 -8.21 8.70
C VAL A 87 -14.03 -8.70 10.14
N ILE A 88 -13.24 -7.99 10.94
CA ILE A 88 -13.13 -8.15 12.37
C ILE A 88 -13.93 -7.06 13.06
N ASP A 89 -15.01 -7.46 13.72
CA ASP A 89 -15.75 -6.57 14.60
C ASP A 89 -15.09 -6.53 15.97
N ASN A 90 -14.54 -5.36 16.32
CA ASN A 90 -13.88 -5.11 17.61
C ASN A 90 -14.88 -4.62 18.65
N PHE A 91 -15.86 -5.48 18.96
CA PHE A 91 -16.89 -5.23 19.97
C PHE A 91 -17.69 -3.95 19.74
N SER A 92 -18.27 -3.80 18.53
CA SER A 92 -19.19 -2.69 18.28
C SER A 92 -20.46 -2.81 19.12
N GLU A 93 -20.92 -1.67 19.63
CA GLU A 93 -22.13 -1.51 20.45
C GLU A 93 -23.30 -0.90 19.67
N ASP A 94 -23.04 -0.45 18.44
CA ASP A 94 -24.01 0.14 17.51
C ASP A 94 -24.57 -0.92 16.52
N ALA A 95 -25.22 -0.49 15.44
CA ALA A 95 -25.78 -1.38 14.44
C ALA A 95 -24.74 -2.05 13.52
N THR A 96 -23.43 -1.81 13.71
CA THR A 96 -22.35 -2.34 12.85
C THR A 96 -22.45 -3.85 12.68
N LEU A 97 -22.61 -4.61 13.77
CA LEU A 97 -22.67 -6.07 13.70
C LEU A 97 -23.88 -6.57 12.91
N GLN A 98 -25.02 -5.91 13.06
CA GLN A 98 -26.24 -6.24 12.31
C GLN A 98 -26.04 -6.00 10.82
N ILE A 99 -25.46 -4.85 10.46
CA ILE A 99 -25.15 -4.49 9.07
C ILE A 99 -24.18 -5.51 8.47
N LEU A 100 -23.12 -5.87 9.21
CA LEU A 100 -22.16 -6.89 8.79
C LEU A 100 -22.80 -8.26 8.57
N GLY A 101 -23.72 -8.68 9.44
CA GLY A 101 -24.47 -9.91 9.27
C GLY A 101 -25.30 -9.93 7.97
N ASN A 102 -25.95 -8.81 7.65
CA ASN A 102 -26.70 -8.67 6.40
C ASN A 102 -25.80 -8.75 5.18
N LEU A 103 -24.62 -8.10 5.22
CA LEU A 103 -23.65 -8.11 4.13
C LEU A 103 -23.02 -9.50 3.94
N GLN A 104 -22.72 -10.22 5.01
CA GLN A 104 -22.22 -11.60 4.93
C GLN A 104 -23.23 -12.55 4.29
N ASN A 105 -24.54 -12.35 4.54
CA ASN A 105 -25.58 -13.13 3.87
C ASN A 105 -25.74 -12.75 2.39
N GLN A 106 -25.44 -11.50 2.03
CA GLN A 106 -25.55 -10.99 0.67
C GLN A 106 -24.36 -11.41 -0.22
N TYR A 107 -23.16 -11.51 0.34
CA TYR A 107 -21.93 -11.76 -0.41
C TYR A 107 -21.17 -12.96 0.16
N SER A 108 -20.93 -13.98 -0.67
CA SER A 108 -20.31 -15.25 -0.29
C SER A 108 -18.82 -15.19 0.03
N ASN A 109 -18.16 -14.10 -0.36
CA ASN A 109 -16.74 -13.81 -0.17
C ASN A 109 -16.45 -12.93 1.05
N ILE A 110 -17.47 -12.60 1.85
CA ILE A 110 -17.33 -11.86 3.09
C ILE A 110 -17.37 -12.83 4.26
N ARG A 111 -16.42 -12.68 5.18
CA ARG A 111 -16.39 -13.40 6.45
C ARG A 111 -16.27 -12.40 7.60
N VAL A 112 -17.20 -12.46 8.54
CA VAL A 112 -17.27 -11.58 9.71
C VAL A 112 -16.92 -12.37 10.95
N ILE A 113 -15.95 -11.90 11.71
CA ILE A 113 -15.54 -12.53 12.97
C ILE A 113 -15.51 -11.50 14.10
N ARG A 114 -16.03 -11.90 15.25
CA ARG A 114 -15.92 -11.13 16.50
C ARG A 114 -15.07 -11.93 17.49
N PRO A 115 -13.73 -11.79 17.45
CA PRO A 115 -12.84 -12.57 18.29
C PRO A 115 -12.83 -12.03 19.73
N ARG A 116 -12.56 -12.91 20.70
CA ARG A 116 -12.26 -12.52 22.09
C ARG A 116 -10.77 -12.23 22.26
N VAL A 117 -10.25 -11.29 21.48
CA VAL A 117 -8.84 -10.85 21.52
C VAL A 117 -8.81 -9.39 21.94
N PHE A 118 -7.95 -9.07 22.91
CA PHE A 118 -7.82 -7.72 23.44
C PHE A 118 -6.48 -7.11 23.02
N GLY A 119 -6.49 -5.81 22.75
CA GLY A 119 -5.33 -5.06 22.29
C GLY A 119 -5.16 -5.11 20.77
N MET A 120 -4.81 -3.96 20.19
CA MET A 120 -4.78 -3.79 18.73
C MET A 120 -3.70 -4.62 18.05
N SER A 121 -2.50 -4.69 18.62
CA SER A 121 -1.42 -5.51 18.09
C SER A 121 -1.81 -6.99 18.03
N SER A 122 -2.37 -7.52 19.12
CA SER A 122 -2.84 -8.91 19.18
C SER A 122 -3.99 -9.17 18.20
N LEU A 123 -4.91 -8.21 18.04
CA LEU A 123 -6.03 -8.33 17.11
C LEU A 123 -5.56 -8.33 15.65
N LEU A 124 -4.58 -7.49 15.31
CA LEU A 124 -3.97 -7.42 13.99
C LEU A 124 -3.20 -8.70 13.66
N GLU A 125 -2.33 -9.16 14.55
CA GLU A 125 -1.57 -10.40 14.37
C GLU A 125 -2.50 -11.60 14.20
N TRP A 126 -3.52 -11.69 15.06
CA TRP A 126 -4.52 -12.73 14.96
C TRP A 126 -5.31 -12.64 13.65
N GLY A 127 -5.74 -11.43 13.25
CA GLY A 127 -6.52 -11.19 12.04
C GLY A 127 -5.75 -11.50 10.76
N ILE A 128 -4.48 -11.11 10.68
CA ILE A 128 -3.59 -11.48 9.57
C ILE A 128 -3.46 -13.00 9.48
N GLY A 129 -3.35 -13.70 10.62
CA GLY A 129 -3.32 -15.15 10.67
C GLY A 129 -4.61 -15.86 10.25
N GLN A 130 -5.72 -15.13 10.08
CA GLN A 130 -6.97 -15.66 9.53
C GLN A 130 -7.11 -15.41 8.02
N CYS A 131 -6.24 -14.61 7.41
CA CYS A 131 -6.29 -14.33 5.98
C CYS A 131 -5.69 -15.50 5.18
N ASP A 132 -6.39 -15.90 4.13
CA ASP A 132 -5.94 -16.96 3.21
C ASP A 132 -5.11 -16.41 2.03
N GLY A 133 -5.13 -15.09 1.81
CA GLY A 133 -4.47 -14.44 0.69
C GLY A 133 -2.98 -14.20 0.90
N ASP A 134 -2.21 -14.31 -0.18
CA ASP A 134 -0.78 -14.01 -0.21
C ASP A 134 -0.50 -12.50 -0.01
N LEU A 135 -1.48 -11.67 -0.39
CA LEU A 135 -1.49 -10.23 -0.19
C LEU A 135 -2.60 -9.86 0.78
N VAL A 136 -2.25 -9.25 1.91
CA VAL A 136 -3.22 -8.72 2.87
C VAL A 136 -3.26 -7.20 2.79
N ILE A 137 -4.44 -6.66 2.51
CA ILE A 137 -4.71 -5.22 2.52
C ILE A 137 -5.47 -4.90 3.80
N LEU A 138 -4.86 -4.11 4.68
CA LEU A 138 -5.47 -3.71 5.94
C LEU A 138 -6.29 -2.43 5.80
N TYR A 139 -7.54 -2.46 6.25
CA TYR A 139 -8.39 -1.29 6.45
C TYR A 139 -8.73 -1.13 7.93
N ASP A 140 -8.25 -0.04 8.53
CA ASP A 140 -8.61 0.36 9.89
C ASP A 140 -9.79 1.33 9.84
N LEU A 141 -10.96 0.86 10.23
CA LEU A 141 -12.20 1.64 10.36
C LEU A 141 -12.57 1.85 11.83
N MET A 142 -11.62 1.69 12.74
CA MET A 142 -11.89 2.02 14.13
C MET A 142 -12.04 3.52 14.29
N ARG A 143 -13.17 3.91 14.85
CA ARG A 143 -13.34 5.27 15.34
C ARG A 143 -12.45 5.44 16.57
N LYS A 144 -11.29 6.11 16.40
CA LYS A 144 -10.52 6.60 17.55
C LYS A 144 -11.44 7.48 18.38
N GLY A 145 -11.79 7.01 19.58
CA GLY A 145 -12.48 7.83 20.55
C GLY A 145 -11.71 9.14 20.73
N SER A 146 -12.34 10.25 20.35
CA SER A 146 -11.89 11.58 20.72
C SER A 146 -11.79 11.62 22.25
N ASN A 147 -10.57 11.65 22.78
CA ASN A 147 -10.27 11.86 24.20
C ASN A 147 -11.08 10.99 25.16
N LEU A 148 -10.81 9.68 25.21
CA LEU A 148 -11.04 8.94 26.44
C LEU A 148 -10.06 9.46 27.50
N ASN A 149 -10.63 10.27 28.36
CA ASN A 149 -10.10 10.97 29.51
C ASN A 149 -9.04 10.13 30.26
N LYS A 150 -7.75 10.50 30.14
CA LYS A 150 -6.63 9.99 30.96
C LYS A 150 -6.81 10.22 32.48
N ARG A 151 -7.98 10.65 32.95
CA ARG A 151 -8.27 10.96 34.36
C ARG A 151 -8.94 9.80 35.12
N GLU A 152 -9.54 8.81 34.46
CA GLU A 152 -10.23 7.72 35.18
C GLU A 152 -9.30 6.59 35.65
N ILE A 153 -8.14 6.39 35.00
CA ILE A 153 -7.16 5.36 35.41
C ILE A 153 -6.36 5.77 36.68
N LYS A 154 -6.50 7.02 37.16
CA LYS A 154 -5.91 7.44 38.45
C LYS A 154 -6.84 7.28 39.66
N GLY A 155 -8.09 6.84 39.46
CA GLY A 155 -9.08 6.70 40.54
C GLY A 155 -9.30 5.28 41.07
N ALA A 156 -8.74 4.26 40.43
CA ALA A 156 -9.00 2.84 40.74
C ALA A 156 -7.77 2.12 41.35
N SER A 157 -6.95 2.84 42.11
CA SER A 157 -5.99 2.23 43.04
C SER A 157 -6.33 2.75 44.44
N ILE A 158 -7.25 2.05 45.09
CA ILE A 158 -7.36 2.00 46.55
C ILE A 158 -7.04 0.57 46.94
#